data_AF-A0A661X0I3-F1
#
_entry.id   AF-A0A661X0I3-F1
#
_cell.length_a   1.000
_cell.length_b   1.000
_cell.length_c   1.000
_cell.angle_alpha   90.00
_cell.angle_beta   90.00
_cell.angle_gamma   90.00
#
_symmetry.space_group_name_H-M   'P 1'
#
loop_
_entity.id
_entity.type
_entity.pdbx_description
1 polymer ?
#
loop_
_entity_poly.entity_id
_entity_poly.type
_entity_poly.pdbx_seq_one_letter_code
_entity_poly.pdbx_strand_id
1 'polypeptide(L)'
;MRKTLFLFIAVALFFSCSDRQQILNKFQIIQKKAQTRFAPDKSLALVDFHLKQHNGHWVLTGETTVRQAKDFVIRQVDSLLSGQITDSSMVLPDPALGDSIFALVAVSTANIRREPRHAAELIDQSITGNVLKLLKRQGSWYFIQTNYGYLGWMTKTSFERTDSAGVKRWQQGPLLRFTVPVDRIFTQPSSEAVPVCDAVLNSVVKRLKRQGKWTHVLLPDGRKGFAISKHLAPVAVKNPKEVKAEQILDI
;
A
#
# COMPACT_ATOMS: atom_id res chain seq x y z
N MET A 1 -47.30 -19.02 38.95
CA MET A 1 -46.45 -17.83 38.73
C MET A 1 -45.03 -18.15 38.25
N ARG A 2 -44.41 -19.29 38.61
CA ARG A 2 -43.04 -19.63 38.19
C ARG A 2 -42.90 -20.07 36.70
N LYS A 3 -43.94 -20.68 36.12
CA LYS A 3 -43.98 -21.08 34.68
C LYS A 3 -44.20 -19.91 33.71
N THR A 4 -44.95 -18.88 34.11
CA THR A 4 -45.15 -17.66 33.32
C THR A 4 -43.90 -16.77 33.28
N LEU A 5 -43.09 -16.77 34.34
CA LEU A 5 -41.83 -16.02 34.38
C LEU A 5 -40.75 -16.61 33.44
N PHE A 6 -40.67 -17.94 33.32
CA PHE A 6 -39.77 -18.61 32.36
C PHE A 6 -40.15 -18.34 30.89
N LEU A 7 -41.44 -18.19 30.60
CA LEU A 7 -41.93 -17.89 29.24
C LEU A 7 -41.60 -16.43 28.83
N PHE A 8 -41.68 -15.48 29.78
CA PHE A 8 -41.30 -14.08 29.53
C PHE A 8 -39.80 -13.87 29.31
N ILE A 9 -38.95 -14.61 30.03
CA ILE A 9 -37.48 -14.54 29.88
C ILE A 9 -37.05 -15.09 28.52
N ALA A 10 -37.69 -16.16 28.04
CA ALA A 10 -37.39 -16.73 26.72
C ALA A 10 -37.74 -15.75 25.59
N VAL A 11 -38.88 -15.04 25.67
CA VAL A 11 -39.31 -14.08 24.63
C VAL A 11 -38.39 -12.85 24.56
N ALA A 12 -37.91 -12.33 25.70
CA ALA A 12 -36.99 -11.19 25.73
C ALA A 12 -35.63 -11.45 25.06
N LEU A 13 -35.14 -12.70 25.12
CA LEU A 13 -33.89 -13.11 24.46
C LEU A 13 -34.02 -13.18 22.93
N PHE A 14 -35.20 -13.49 22.39
CA PHE A 14 -35.43 -13.52 20.93
C PHE A 14 -35.51 -12.13 20.31
N PHE A 15 -36.17 -11.16 20.97
CA PHE A 15 -36.30 -9.78 20.48
C PHE A 15 -34.96 -9.04 20.41
N SER A 16 -34.08 -9.22 21.39
CA SER A 16 -32.77 -8.56 21.38
C SER A 16 -31.88 -9.05 20.22
N CYS A 17 -32.01 -10.34 19.84
CA CYS A 17 -31.24 -10.91 18.75
C CYS A 17 -31.69 -10.40 17.37
N SER A 18 -33.01 -10.16 17.18
CA SER A 18 -33.54 -9.63 15.92
C SER A 18 -33.13 -8.17 15.68
N ASP A 19 -33.15 -7.33 16.71
CA ASP A 19 -32.79 -5.92 16.61
C ASP A 19 -31.31 -5.74 16.26
N ARG A 20 -30.45 -6.53 16.90
CA ARG A 20 -29.01 -6.57 16.61
C ARG A 20 -28.73 -6.93 15.15
N GLN A 21 -29.39 -7.98 14.65
CA GLN A 21 -29.21 -8.41 13.27
C GLN A 21 -29.71 -7.36 12.28
N GLN A 22 -30.82 -6.69 12.58
CA GLN A 22 -31.34 -5.61 11.75
C GLN A 22 -30.36 -4.43 11.65
N ILE A 23 -29.74 -4.03 12.76
CA ILE A 23 -28.70 -2.99 12.78
C ILE A 23 -27.51 -3.40 11.90
N LEU A 24 -27.02 -4.64 12.04
CA LEU A 24 -25.90 -5.13 11.23
C LEU A 24 -26.23 -5.16 9.74
N ASN A 25 -27.45 -5.55 9.36
CA ASN A 25 -27.89 -5.53 7.97
C ASN A 25 -27.93 -4.10 7.41
N LYS A 26 -28.43 -3.12 8.19
CA LYS A 26 -28.41 -1.69 7.80
C LYS A 26 -26.98 -1.16 7.67
N PHE A 27 -26.08 -1.56 8.58
CA PHE A 27 -24.66 -1.23 8.49
C PHE A 27 -24.01 -1.77 7.21
N GLN A 28 -24.29 -3.02 6.82
CA GLN A 28 -23.77 -3.59 5.58
C GLN A 28 -24.18 -2.78 4.34
N ILE A 29 -25.42 -2.25 4.32
CA ILE A 29 -25.88 -1.34 3.26
C ILE A 29 -25.06 -0.04 3.25
N ILE A 30 -24.79 0.55 4.42
CA ILE A 30 -23.95 1.74 4.55
C ILE A 30 -22.53 1.46 4.05
N GLN A 31 -21.91 0.35 4.47
CA GLN A 31 -20.58 -0.07 4.03
C GLN A 31 -20.53 -0.26 2.51
N LYS A 32 -21.53 -0.93 1.93
CA LYS A 32 -21.61 -1.13 0.48
C LYS A 32 -21.74 0.21 -0.27
N LYS A 33 -22.56 1.14 0.22
CA LYS A 33 -22.68 2.50 -0.34
C LYS A 33 -21.35 3.25 -0.27
N ALA A 34 -20.65 3.17 0.86
CA ALA A 34 -19.34 3.79 1.02
C ALA A 34 -18.30 3.19 0.04
N GLN A 35 -18.27 1.87 -0.10
CA GLN A 35 -17.39 1.18 -1.05
C GLN A 35 -17.69 1.62 -2.49
N THR A 36 -18.94 1.56 -2.93
CA THR A 36 -19.32 1.97 -4.30
C THR A 36 -18.98 3.44 -4.58
N ARG A 37 -19.14 4.32 -3.60
CA ARG A 37 -18.92 5.77 -3.77
C ARG A 37 -17.44 6.17 -3.72
N PHE A 38 -16.68 5.60 -2.79
CA PHE A 38 -15.33 6.08 -2.46
C PHE A 38 -14.21 5.10 -2.80
N ALA A 39 -14.54 3.82 -3.04
CA ALA A 39 -13.59 2.80 -3.49
C ALA A 39 -14.23 1.87 -4.54
N PRO A 40 -14.73 2.43 -5.67
CA PRO A 40 -15.30 1.61 -6.75
C PRO A 40 -14.26 0.65 -7.33
N ASP A 41 -13.00 1.06 -7.36
CA ASP A 41 -11.85 0.20 -7.63
C ASP A 41 -11.08 -0.06 -6.32
N LYS A 42 -11.16 -1.31 -5.84
CA LYS A 42 -10.53 -1.76 -4.61
C LYS A 42 -9.01 -1.84 -4.71
N SER A 43 -8.45 -1.76 -5.91
CA SER A 43 -7.02 -1.71 -6.12
C SER A 43 -6.43 -0.32 -5.87
N LEU A 44 -7.25 0.73 -5.89
CA LEU A 44 -6.78 2.12 -5.72
C LEU A 44 -7.23 2.74 -4.39
N ALA A 45 -8.28 2.21 -3.77
CA ALA A 45 -8.78 2.68 -2.50
C ALA A 45 -9.27 1.54 -1.61
N LEU A 46 -9.07 1.69 -0.31
CA LEU A 46 -9.57 0.77 0.72
C LEU A 46 -10.70 1.44 1.48
N VAL A 47 -11.83 0.74 1.61
CA VAL A 47 -12.94 1.07 2.51
C VAL A 47 -13.41 -0.23 3.15
N ASP A 48 -12.95 -0.48 4.36
CA ASP A 48 -13.29 -1.67 5.13
C ASP A 48 -13.60 -1.32 6.59
N PHE A 49 -14.89 -1.18 6.89
CA PHE A 49 -15.37 -0.88 8.24
C PHE A 49 -16.11 -2.08 8.80
N HIS A 50 -16.08 -2.22 10.12
CA HIS A 50 -16.77 -3.29 10.84
C HIS A 50 -17.51 -2.71 12.03
N LEU A 51 -18.77 -3.09 12.20
CA LEU A 51 -19.56 -2.71 13.36
C LEU A 51 -19.68 -3.91 14.31
N LYS A 52 -19.22 -3.75 15.55
CA LYS A 52 -19.25 -4.80 16.58
C LYS A 52 -19.89 -4.26 17.85
N GLN A 53 -20.41 -5.17 18.67
CA GLN A 53 -20.90 -4.83 20.00
C GLN A 53 -19.96 -5.40 21.05
N HIS A 54 -19.52 -4.57 21.98
CA HIS A 54 -18.65 -4.94 23.10
C HIS A 54 -19.29 -4.44 24.40
N ASN A 55 -19.59 -5.34 25.33
CA ASN A 55 -20.25 -5.02 26.61
C ASN A 55 -21.52 -4.17 26.45
N GLY A 56 -22.35 -4.46 25.45
CA GLY A 56 -23.58 -3.72 25.18
C GLY A 56 -23.41 -2.46 24.33
N HIS A 57 -22.18 -1.95 24.16
CA HIS A 57 -21.89 -0.75 23.37
C HIS A 57 -21.48 -1.07 21.93
N TRP A 58 -21.92 -0.25 20.98
CA TRP A 58 -21.49 -0.36 19.58
C TRP A 58 -20.14 0.32 19.36
N VAL A 59 -19.27 -0.37 18.62
CA VAL A 59 -17.94 0.10 18.26
C VAL A 59 -17.75 -0.03 16.75
N LEU A 60 -17.49 1.10 16.09
CA LEU A 60 -17.04 1.13 14.69
C LEU A 60 -15.54 0.86 14.67
N THR A 61 -15.11 -0.13 13.91
CA THR A 61 -13.70 -0.47 13.69
C THR A 61 -13.40 -0.54 12.20
N GLY A 62 -12.15 -0.78 11.85
CA GLY A 62 -11.71 -0.90 10.46
C GLY A 62 -10.97 0.35 9.99
N GLU A 63 -10.82 0.45 8.68
CA GLU A 63 -9.81 1.29 8.06
C GLU A 63 -10.21 1.74 6.66
N THR A 64 -9.68 2.89 6.24
CA THR A 64 -9.87 3.43 4.90
C THR A 64 -8.63 4.20 4.45
N THR A 65 -8.39 4.27 3.14
CA THR A 65 -7.44 5.25 2.56
C THR A 65 -8.10 6.57 2.20
N VAL A 66 -9.43 6.69 2.34
CA VAL A 66 -10.23 7.84 1.92
C VAL A 66 -10.93 8.45 3.14
N ARG A 67 -10.51 9.67 3.52
CA ARG A 67 -11.08 10.40 4.68
C ARG A 67 -12.58 10.63 4.54
N GLN A 68 -13.03 11.04 3.36
CA GLN A 68 -14.44 11.29 3.08
C GLN A 68 -15.31 10.03 3.27
N ALA A 69 -14.74 8.84 3.07
CA ALA A 69 -15.44 7.58 3.33
C ALA A 69 -15.65 7.35 4.83
N LYS A 70 -14.63 7.64 5.67
CA LYS A 70 -14.75 7.58 7.12
C LYS A 70 -15.82 8.56 7.60
N ASP A 71 -15.74 9.82 7.16
CA ASP A 71 -16.69 10.85 7.56
C ASP A 71 -18.13 10.49 7.16
N PHE A 72 -18.31 9.90 5.97
CA PHE A 72 -19.60 9.41 5.52
C PHE A 72 -20.12 8.26 6.40
N VAL A 73 -19.31 7.22 6.64
CA VAL A 73 -19.73 6.05 7.41
C VAL A 73 -20.07 6.43 8.84
N ILE A 74 -19.24 7.24 9.51
CA ILE A 74 -19.50 7.69 10.88
C ILE A 74 -20.85 8.40 10.96
N ARG A 75 -21.13 9.38 10.09
CA ARG A 75 -22.42 10.10 10.12
C ARG A 75 -23.62 9.18 9.93
N GLN A 76 -23.52 8.20 9.04
CA GLN A 76 -24.61 7.28 8.76
C GLN A 76 -24.83 6.28 9.92
N VAL A 77 -23.77 5.83 10.56
CA VAL A 77 -23.86 4.91 11.70
C VAL A 77 -24.29 5.63 12.97
N ASP A 78 -23.82 6.86 13.20
CA ASP A 78 -24.25 7.71 14.29
C ASP A 78 -25.76 7.97 14.24
N SER A 79 -26.28 8.29 13.05
CA SER A 79 -27.72 8.43 12.81
C SER A 79 -28.50 7.13 13.01
N LEU A 80 -27.91 5.97 12.67
CA LEU A 80 -28.54 4.66 12.85
C LEU A 80 -28.66 4.26 14.33
N LEU A 81 -27.71 4.69 15.15
CA LEU A 81 -27.57 4.30 16.57
C LEU A 81 -27.90 5.43 17.55
N SER A 82 -28.43 6.54 17.05
CA SER A 82 -28.81 7.71 17.87
C SER A 82 -27.67 8.20 18.77
N GLY A 83 -26.46 8.28 18.24
CA GLY A 83 -25.28 8.75 19.00
C GLY A 83 -24.59 7.71 19.88
N GLN A 84 -25.12 6.47 19.98
CA GLN A 84 -24.58 5.44 20.86
C GLN A 84 -23.49 4.59 20.20
N ILE A 85 -22.44 5.24 19.69
CA ILE A 85 -21.31 4.57 19.06
C ILE A 85 -19.96 5.13 19.49
N THR A 86 -19.00 4.23 19.70
CA THR A 86 -17.59 4.56 19.82
C THR A 86 -16.89 4.38 18.47
N ASP A 87 -16.26 5.42 17.94
CA ASP A 87 -15.39 5.30 16.75
C ASP A 87 -13.98 4.85 17.15
N SER A 88 -13.58 3.69 16.64
CA SER A 88 -12.22 3.14 16.71
C SER A 88 -11.69 2.79 15.31
N SER A 89 -12.28 3.37 14.27
CA SER A 89 -11.81 3.22 12.90
C SER A 89 -10.69 4.20 12.56
N MET A 90 -9.92 3.94 11.50
CA MET A 90 -8.78 4.77 11.13
C MET A 90 -8.76 5.16 9.65
N VAL A 91 -8.14 6.31 9.37
CA VAL A 91 -7.70 6.67 8.02
C VAL A 91 -6.21 6.36 7.93
N LEU A 92 -5.82 5.46 7.03
CA LEU A 92 -4.43 5.08 6.82
C LEU A 92 -3.61 6.25 6.26
N PRO A 93 -2.31 6.36 6.57
CA PRO A 93 -1.46 5.38 7.26
C PRO A 93 -1.73 5.18 8.76
N ASP A 94 -1.40 3.99 9.24
CA ASP A 94 -1.37 3.66 10.67
C ASP A 94 -0.31 4.49 11.41
N PRO A 95 -0.68 5.28 12.44
CA PRO A 95 0.25 6.05 13.24
C PRO A 95 1.39 5.24 13.86
N ALA A 96 1.20 3.93 14.09
CA ALA A 96 2.25 3.05 14.60
C ALA A 96 3.48 2.93 13.68
N LEU A 97 3.38 3.38 12.42
CA LEU A 97 4.50 3.44 11.49
C LEU A 97 5.50 4.57 11.80
N GLY A 98 5.12 5.56 12.61
CA GLY A 98 5.91 6.76 12.87
C GLY A 98 6.15 7.60 11.62
N ASP A 99 7.27 8.33 11.56
CA ASP A 99 7.57 9.24 10.43
C ASP A 99 8.04 8.52 9.16
N SER A 100 8.46 7.25 9.28
CA SER A 100 8.93 6.43 8.14
C SER A 100 7.78 5.72 7.43
N ILE A 101 6.88 6.53 6.87
CA ILE A 101 5.72 6.09 6.06
C ILE A 101 6.04 5.98 4.57
N PHE A 102 7.29 6.16 4.15
CA PHE A 102 7.72 5.96 2.78
C PHE A 102 8.72 4.80 2.70
N ALA A 103 8.91 4.30 1.50
CA ALA A 103 9.95 3.33 1.22
C ALA A 103 10.44 3.43 -0.22
N LEU A 104 11.62 2.89 -0.47
CA LEU A 104 12.21 2.73 -1.79
C LEU A 104 12.40 1.25 -2.08
N VAL A 105 11.84 0.75 -3.17
CA VAL A 105 12.02 -0.65 -3.57
C VAL A 105 13.51 -0.92 -3.81
N ALA A 106 14.06 -1.93 -3.15
CA ALA A 106 15.50 -2.22 -3.12
C ALA A 106 15.88 -3.54 -3.81
N VAL A 107 14.89 -4.29 -4.29
CA VAL A 107 15.08 -5.50 -5.10
C VAL A 107 14.66 -5.25 -6.54
N SER A 108 15.24 -5.99 -7.48
CA SER A 108 14.99 -5.89 -8.92
C SER A 108 13.49 -5.85 -9.25
N THR A 109 12.75 -6.85 -8.75
CA THR A 109 11.29 -6.92 -8.82
C THR A 109 10.72 -7.32 -7.46
N ALA A 110 9.84 -6.47 -6.94
CA ALA A 110 9.14 -6.66 -5.68
C ALA A 110 7.68 -7.03 -5.94
N ASN A 111 7.28 -8.20 -5.43
CA ASN A 111 5.94 -8.72 -5.58
C ASN A 111 4.94 -7.98 -4.69
N ILE A 112 3.81 -7.58 -5.26
CA ILE A 112 2.66 -7.01 -4.54
C ILE A 112 1.54 -8.04 -4.58
N ARG A 113 1.04 -8.43 -3.40
CA ARG A 113 0.04 -9.49 -3.24
C ARG A 113 -1.28 -8.98 -2.69
N ARG A 114 -2.36 -9.73 -2.94
CA ARG A 114 -3.70 -9.42 -2.41
C ARG A 114 -3.78 -9.48 -0.88
N GLU A 115 -3.05 -10.41 -0.27
CA GLU A 115 -3.05 -10.68 1.17
C GLU A 115 -1.61 -10.85 1.69
N PRO A 116 -1.35 -10.67 2.99
CA PRO A 116 -0.01 -10.74 3.60
C PRO A 116 0.47 -12.19 3.80
N ARG A 117 0.50 -12.98 2.72
CA ARG A 117 1.02 -14.35 2.69
C ARG A 117 1.57 -14.69 1.32
N HIS A 118 2.59 -15.56 1.26
CA HIS A 118 3.25 -15.91 0.01
C HIS A 118 2.32 -16.63 -0.99
N ALA A 119 1.35 -17.40 -0.50
CA ALA A 119 0.38 -18.12 -1.33
C ALA A 119 -0.80 -17.24 -1.80
N ALA A 120 -0.84 -15.95 -1.46
CA ALA A 120 -1.87 -15.04 -1.95
C ALA A 120 -1.64 -14.71 -3.42
N GLU A 121 -2.70 -14.36 -4.14
CA GLU A 121 -2.64 -13.86 -5.52
C GLU A 121 -1.58 -12.76 -5.66
N LEU A 122 -0.73 -12.88 -6.68
CA LEU A 122 0.17 -11.83 -7.14
C LEU A 122 -0.65 -10.87 -7.99
N ILE A 123 -0.76 -9.61 -7.57
CA ILE A 123 -1.65 -8.63 -8.21
C ILE A 123 -0.90 -7.56 -8.98
N ASP A 124 0.35 -7.29 -8.60
CA ASP A 124 1.22 -6.30 -9.25
C ASP A 124 2.69 -6.55 -8.87
N GLN A 125 3.61 -5.83 -9.51
CA GLN A 125 5.02 -5.80 -9.18
C GLN A 125 5.58 -4.37 -9.24
N SER A 126 6.54 -4.07 -8.38
CA SER A 126 7.28 -2.80 -8.40
C SER A 126 8.77 -3.05 -8.54
N ILE A 127 9.47 -2.20 -9.28
CA ILE A 127 10.91 -2.37 -9.58
C ILE A 127 11.80 -1.46 -8.72
N THR A 128 13.10 -1.77 -8.66
CA THR A 128 14.12 -1.01 -7.89
C THR A 128 13.98 0.50 -8.08
N GLY A 129 14.01 1.23 -6.98
CA GLY A 129 14.02 2.69 -6.95
C GLY A 129 12.65 3.35 -7.04
N ASN A 130 11.57 2.58 -7.22
CA ASN A 130 10.21 3.09 -7.05
C ASN A 130 9.96 3.52 -5.61
N VAL A 131 9.23 4.64 -5.48
CA VAL A 131 8.78 5.16 -4.18
C VAL A 131 7.44 4.52 -3.84
N LEU A 132 7.32 4.06 -2.60
CA LEU A 132 6.11 3.51 -2.02
C LEU A 132 5.69 4.36 -0.82
N LYS A 133 4.38 4.41 -0.57
CA LYS A 133 3.82 4.84 0.71
C LYS A 133 3.41 3.61 1.52
N LEU A 134 3.87 3.53 2.76
CA LEU A 134 3.51 2.47 3.69
C LEU A 134 2.23 2.87 4.43
N LEU A 135 1.24 1.99 4.42
CA LEU A 135 -0.07 2.26 4.99
C LEU A 135 -0.26 1.56 6.33
N LYS A 136 0.16 0.30 6.46
CA LYS A 136 0.14 -0.44 7.72
C LYS A 136 1.06 -1.65 7.66
N ARG A 137 1.28 -2.32 8.80
CA ARG A 137 2.16 -3.49 8.90
C ARG A 137 1.44 -4.67 9.57
N GLN A 138 1.70 -5.88 9.06
CA GLN A 138 1.32 -7.14 9.69
C GLN A 138 2.50 -8.11 9.64
N GLY A 139 3.19 -8.28 10.78
CA GLY A 139 4.38 -9.13 10.87
C GLY A 139 5.51 -8.67 9.95
N SER A 140 5.84 -9.48 8.93
CA SER A 140 6.85 -9.16 7.90
C SER A 140 6.27 -8.53 6.64
N TRP A 141 4.97 -8.25 6.61
CA TRP A 141 4.26 -7.66 5.48
C TRP A 141 3.87 -6.23 5.76
N TYR A 142 3.90 -5.41 4.71
CA TYR A 142 3.40 -4.05 4.71
C TYR A 142 2.32 -3.92 3.66
N PHE A 143 1.21 -3.31 4.04
CA PHE A 143 0.24 -2.83 3.07
C PHE A 143 0.78 -1.50 2.53
N ILE A 144 0.97 -1.43 1.23
CA ILE A 144 1.63 -0.32 0.55
C ILE A 144 0.68 0.32 -0.45
N GLN A 145 1.04 1.54 -0.85
CA GLN A 145 0.50 2.23 -2.02
C GLN A 145 1.66 2.57 -2.95
N THR A 146 1.56 2.18 -4.22
CA THR A 146 2.55 2.53 -5.24
C THR A 146 2.45 4.02 -5.60
N ASN A 147 3.47 4.55 -6.29
CA ASN A 147 3.45 5.93 -6.79
C ASN A 147 2.32 6.22 -7.80
N TYR A 148 1.75 5.18 -8.42
CA TYR A 148 0.57 5.26 -9.28
C TYR A 148 -0.75 4.87 -8.56
N GLY A 149 -0.72 4.73 -7.24
CA GLY A 149 -1.92 4.61 -6.40
C GLY A 149 -2.39 3.19 -6.09
N TYR A 150 -1.75 2.16 -6.66
CA TYR A 150 -2.16 0.76 -6.49
C TYR A 150 -1.85 0.24 -5.08
N LEU A 151 -2.77 -0.52 -4.50
CA LEU A 151 -2.74 -1.02 -3.14
C LEU A 151 -2.46 -2.52 -3.10
N GLY A 152 -1.63 -2.94 -2.15
CA GLY A 152 -1.39 -4.36 -1.91
C GLY A 152 -0.34 -4.62 -0.85
N TRP A 153 -0.01 -5.90 -0.65
CA TRP A 153 0.91 -6.35 0.38
C TRP A 153 2.29 -6.68 -0.19
N MET A 154 3.34 -6.11 0.40
CA MET A 154 4.73 -6.34 0.04
C MET A 154 5.54 -6.77 1.28
N THR A 155 6.51 -7.66 1.09
CA THR A 155 7.39 -8.11 2.17
C THR A 155 8.42 -7.05 2.55
N LYS A 156 8.71 -6.93 3.85
CA LYS A 156 9.67 -5.95 4.40
C LYS A 156 11.09 -6.03 3.82
N THR A 157 11.46 -7.17 3.23
CA THR A 157 12.79 -7.40 2.62
C THR A 157 12.91 -6.84 1.21
N SER A 158 11.82 -6.32 0.64
CA SER A 158 11.77 -5.83 -0.74
C SER A 158 12.12 -4.35 -0.88
N PHE A 159 12.18 -3.60 0.22
CA PHE A 159 12.33 -2.16 0.20
C PHE A 159 13.10 -1.65 1.42
N GLU A 160 13.66 -0.45 1.30
CA GLU A 160 14.25 0.30 2.40
C GLU A 160 13.27 1.37 2.89
N ARG A 161 13.01 1.42 4.20
CA ARG A 161 12.08 2.39 4.80
C ARG A 161 12.72 3.77 4.87
N THR A 162 11.92 4.81 4.67
CA THR A 162 12.40 6.18 4.72
C THR A 162 11.28 7.17 5.05
N ASP A 163 11.65 8.42 5.32
CA ASP A 163 10.74 9.53 5.54
C ASP A 163 10.56 10.37 4.26
N SER A 164 9.72 11.41 4.32
CA SER A 164 9.51 12.32 3.19
C SER A 164 10.80 13.02 2.76
N ALA A 165 11.68 13.36 3.71
CA ALA A 165 12.98 13.95 3.42
C ALA A 165 13.90 12.97 2.66
N GLY A 166 13.86 11.69 2.98
CA GLY A 166 14.58 10.63 2.30
C GLY A 166 14.10 10.39 0.88
N VAL A 167 12.78 10.40 0.66
CA VAL A 167 12.22 10.39 -0.71
C VAL A 167 12.72 11.59 -1.51
N LYS A 168 12.69 12.79 -0.93
CA LYS A 168 13.18 14.01 -1.57
C LYS A 168 14.67 13.90 -1.92
N ARG A 169 15.51 13.44 -0.97
CA ARG A 169 16.95 13.18 -1.22
C ARG A 169 17.17 12.11 -2.29
N TRP A 170 16.28 11.13 -2.42
CA TRP A 170 16.34 10.13 -3.49
C TRP A 170 16.06 10.76 -4.85
N GLN A 171 14.91 11.40 -5.00
CA GLN A 171 14.41 11.98 -6.24
C GLN A 171 15.27 13.14 -6.77
N GLN A 172 15.87 13.93 -5.89
CA GLN A 172 16.77 15.03 -6.27
C GLN A 172 18.20 14.57 -6.60
N GLY A 173 18.52 13.28 -6.42
CA GLY A 173 19.83 12.73 -6.75
C GLY A 173 20.08 12.62 -8.26
N PRO A 174 21.33 12.35 -8.67
CA PRO A 174 21.67 12.08 -10.07
C PRO A 174 21.19 10.68 -10.47
N LEU A 175 19.87 10.52 -10.62
CA LEU A 175 19.24 9.24 -10.90
C LEU A 175 19.48 8.78 -12.34
N LEU A 176 19.75 7.48 -12.48
CA LEU A 176 19.85 6.77 -13.74
C LEU A 176 18.80 5.66 -13.74
N ARG A 177 18.24 5.38 -14.91
CA ARG A 177 17.40 4.21 -15.17
C ARG A 177 18.08 3.24 -16.13
N PHE A 178 17.81 1.96 -15.95
CA PHE A 178 18.19 0.94 -16.93
C PHE A 178 17.29 1.03 -18.17
N THR A 179 17.88 0.91 -19.37
CA THR A 179 17.19 1.02 -20.66
C THR A 179 17.12 -0.31 -21.42
N VAL A 180 17.61 -1.40 -20.84
CA VAL A 180 17.56 -2.75 -21.40
C VAL A 180 16.60 -3.63 -20.57
N PRO A 181 16.03 -4.71 -21.14
CA PRO A 181 15.08 -5.57 -20.44
C PRO A 181 15.60 -6.14 -19.11
N VAL A 182 16.85 -6.63 -19.12
CA VAL A 182 17.53 -7.23 -17.97
C VAL A 182 19.00 -6.85 -18.01
N ASP A 183 19.56 -6.54 -16.84
CA ASP A 183 20.98 -6.26 -16.62
C ASP A 183 21.42 -6.76 -15.24
N ARG A 184 22.71 -6.59 -14.92
CA ARG A 184 23.29 -6.87 -13.61
C ARG A 184 24.17 -5.72 -13.14
N ILE A 185 24.21 -5.55 -11.82
CA ILE A 185 25.15 -4.67 -11.14
C ILE A 185 26.24 -5.55 -10.53
N PHE A 186 27.50 -5.22 -10.76
CA PHE A 186 28.65 -6.05 -10.39
C PHE A 186 29.49 -5.42 -9.26
N THR A 187 30.24 -6.23 -8.52
CA THR A 187 31.11 -5.73 -7.45
C THR A 187 32.33 -4.96 -7.97
N GLN A 188 32.75 -5.21 -9.21
CA GLN A 188 33.85 -4.55 -9.91
C GLN A 188 33.43 -4.12 -11.32
N PRO A 189 34.15 -3.20 -12.00
CA PRO A 189 33.87 -2.82 -13.39
C PRO A 189 34.28 -3.91 -14.39
N SER A 190 33.68 -5.10 -14.27
CA SER A 190 33.89 -6.27 -15.11
C SER A 190 32.61 -7.12 -15.17
N SER A 191 32.27 -7.66 -16.34
CA SER A 191 31.14 -8.59 -16.51
C SER A 191 31.38 -9.95 -15.86
N GLU A 192 32.64 -10.29 -15.61
CA GLU A 192 33.05 -11.54 -14.96
C GLU A 192 33.08 -11.42 -13.43
N ALA A 193 32.85 -10.23 -12.88
CA ALA A 193 32.84 -10.02 -11.44
C ALA A 193 31.57 -10.61 -10.80
N VAL A 194 31.62 -10.77 -9.48
CA VAL A 194 30.47 -11.26 -8.71
C VAL A 194 29.31 -10.25 -8.84
N PRO A 195 28.09 -10.70 -9.16
CA PRO A 195 26.93 -9.83 -9.20
C PRO A 195 26.49 -9.40 -7.79
N VAL A 196 26.16 -8.13 -7.64
CA VAL A 196 25.51 -7.55 -6.45
C VAL A 196 24.01 -7.84 -6.50
N CYS A 197 23.38 -7.62 -7.66
CA CYS A 197 22.00 -7.95 -7.96
C CYS A 197 21.73 -7.86 -9.48
N ASP A 198 20.59 -8.36 -9.90
CA ASP A 198 19.99 -8.06 -11.18
C ASP A 198 19.28 -6.68 -11.17
N ALA A 199 18.99 -6.18 -12.36
CA ALA A 199 18.15 -5.00 -12.58
C ALA A 199 17.30 -5.23 -13.83
N VAL A 200 16.04 -4.82 -13.79
CA VAL A 200 15.14 -4.88 -14.95
C VAL A 200 14.97 -3.50 -15.58
N LEU A 201 14.39 -3.46 -16.78
CA LEU A 201 14.04 -2.22 -17.48
C LEU A 201 13.39 -1.19 -16.54
N ASN A 202 13.85 0.05 -16.64
CA ASN A 202 13.42 1.19 -15.82
C ASN A 202 13.76 1.13 -14.33
N SER A 203 14.49 0.10 -13.86
CA SER A 203 15.05 0.12 -12.49
C SER A 203 15.87 1.39 -12.31
N VAL A 204 15.73 2.04 -11.15
CA VAL A 204 16.36 3.33 -10.87
C VAL A 204 17.45 3.19 -9.81
N VAL A 205 18.62 3.76 -10.10
CA VAL A 205 19.78 3.81 -9.20
C VAL A 205 20.39 5.21 -9.19
N LYS A 206 21.14 5.56 -8.14
CA LYS A 206 21.91 6.81 -8.09
C LYS A 206 23.26 6.66 -8.77
N ARG A 207 23.64 7.62 -9.61
CA ARG A 207 25.01 7.71 -10.14
C ARG A 207 25.98 8.20 -9.07
N LEU A 208 27.07 7.46 -8.85
CA LEU A 208 28.19 7.92 -8.04
C LEU A 208 29.31 8.48 -8.94
N LYS A 209 29.83 7.66 -9.86
CA LYS A 209 30.96 8.05 -10.73
C LYS A 209 30.92 7.27 -12.04
N ARG A 210 31.22 7.92 -13.16
CA ARG A 210 31.46 7.24 -14.46
C ARG A 210 32.93 6.85 -14.60
N GLN A 211 33.19 5.66 -15.11
CA GLN A 211 34.52 5.06 -15.31
C GLN A 211 34.55 4.27 -16.63
N GLY A 212 34.84 4.97 -17.73
CA GLY A 212 34.86 4.37 -19.07
C GLY A 212 33.51 3.75 -19.47
N LYS A 213 33.51 2.42 -19.67
CA LYS A 213 32.31 1.62 -20.01
C LYS A 213 31.41 1.33 -18.81
N TRP A 214 31.84 1.68 -17.59
CA TRP A 214 31.16 1.36 -16.34
C TRP A 214 30.72 2.61 -15.60
N THR A 215 29.62 2.50 -14.87
CA THR A 215 29.14 3.52 -13.95
C THR A 215 29.05 2.90 -12.56
N HIS A 216 29.76 3.47 -11.60
CA HIS A 216 29.57 3.16 -10.18
C HIS A 216 28.23 3.76 -9.73
N VAL A 217 27.35 2.91 -9.23
CA VAL A 217 25.97 3.22 -8.86
C VAL A 217 25.69 2.85 -7.40
N LEU A 218 24.68 3.50 -6.83
CA LEU A 218 24.16 3.28 -5.49
C LEU A 218 22.70 2.84 -5.56
N LEU A 219 22.39 1.71 -4.94
CA LEU A 219 21.04 1.18 -4.77
C LEU A 219 20.31 1.86 -3.59
N PRO A 220 18.98 1.76 -3.54
CA PRO A 220 18.18 2.34 -2.45
C PRO A 220 18.55 1.88 -1.04
N ASP A 221 18.96 0.62 -0.88
CA ASP A 221 19.38 0.02 0.40
C ASP A 221 20.86 0.30 0.75
N GLY A 222 21.55 1.13 -0.02
CA GLY A 222 22.93 1.50 0.23
C GLY A 222 23.96 0.59 -0.41
N ARG A 223 23.57 -0.55 -1.02
CA ARG A 223 24.50 -1.38 -1.81
C ARG A 223 25.07 -0.57 -2.97
N LYS A 224 26.31 -0.85 -3.33
CA LYS A 224 27.03 -0.19 -4.42
C LYS A 224 27.56 -1.22 -5.39
N GLY A 225 27.72 -0.82 -6.64
CA GLY A 225 28.34 -1.66 -7.65
C GLY A 225 28.46 -0.96 -8.99
N PHE A 226 28.84 -1.70 -10.02
CA PHE A 226 29.15 -1.19 -11.34
C PHE A 226 28.12 -1.72 -12.35
N ALA A 227 27.50 -0.78 -13.07
CA ALA A 227 26.58 -1.07 -14.17
C ALA A 227 27.20 -0.62 -15.49
N ILE A 228 26.83 -1.26 -16.61
CA ILE A 228 27.34 -0.90 -17.93
C ILE A 228 26.76 0.46 -18.33
N SER A 229 27.62 1.46 -18.57
CA SER A 229 27.19 2.84 -18.81
C SER A 229 26.27 2.99 -20.02
N LYS A 230 26.41 2.13 -21.04
CA LYS A 230 25.58 2.19 -22.26
C LYS A 230 24.13 1.71 -22.03
N HIS A 231 23.86 1.00 -20.94
CA HIS A 231 22.53 0.52 -20.56
C HIS A 231 21.80 1.49 -19.63
N LEU A 232 22.40 2.65 -19.34
CA LEU A 232 21.90 3.62 -18.39
C LEU A 232 21.56 4.94 -19.09
N ALA A 233 20.41 5.51 -18.75
CA ALA A 233 20.03 6.85 -19.14
C ALA A 233 19.65 7.67 -17.90
N PRO A 234 19.84 9.00 -17.90
CA PRO A 234 19.25 9.86 -16.88
C PRO A 234 17.75 9.64 -16.76
N VAL A 235 17.22 9.67 -15.53
CA VAL A 235 15.78 9.73 -15.32
C VAL A 235 15.31 11.11 -15.81
N ALA A 236 14.50 11.14 -16.87
CA ALA A 236 13.91 12.39 -17.34
C ALA A 236 12.86 12.86 -16.32
N VAL A 237 12.93 14.14 -15.91
CA VAL A 237 11.82 14.79 -15.21
C VAL A 237 10.75 15.04 -16.27
N LYS A 238 9.86 14.08 -16.49
CA LYS A 238 8.75 14.29 -17.42
C LYS A 238 7.74 15.24 -16.76
N ASN A 239 7.49 16.37 -17.39
CA ASN A 239 6.32 17.18 -17.08
C ASN A 239 5.07 16.37 -17.49
N PRO A 240 4.09 16.14 -16.61
CA PRO A 240 2.91 15.32 -16.93
C PRO A 240 2.11 15.82 -18.16
N LYS A 241 2.30 17.09 -18.54
CA LYS A 241 1.64 17.71 -19.70
C LYS A 241 2.25 17.35 -21.06
N GLU A 242 3.39 16.66 -21.11
CA GLU A 242 4.13 16.40 -22.36
C GLU A 242 3.99 14.98 -22.91
N VAL A 243 3.28 14.08 -22.23
CA VAL A 243 3.09 12.71 -22.73
C VAL A 243 1.82 12.67 -23.58
N LYS A 244 1.99 12.66 -24.91
CA LYS A 244 0.88 12.41 -25.85
C LYS A 244 0.54 10.92 -25.86
N ALA A 245 -0.75 10.60 -25.95
CA ALA A 245 -1.23 9.22 -25.98
C ALA A 245 -0.63 8.41 -27.15
N GLU A 246 -0.36 9.09 -28.28
CA GLU A 246 0.29 8.48 -29.45
C GLU A 246 1.71 7.95 -29.16
N GLN A 247 2.41 8.45 -28.14
CA GLN A 247 3.76 7.99 -27.79
C GLN A 247 3.80 6.76 -26.87
N ILE A 248 2.63 6.28 -26.43
CA ILE A 248 2.50 5.17 -25.47
C ILE A 248 2.17 3.85 -26.17
N LEU A 249 1.60 3.90 -27.39
CA LEU A 249 1.08 2.74 -28.10
C LEU A 249 1.89 2.30 -29.33
N ASP A 250 3.04 2.91 -29.59
CA ASP A 250 4.00 2.36 -30.56
C ASP A 250 4.80 1.22 -29.88
N ILE A 251 4.18 0.04 -29.85
CA ILE A 251 4.83 -1.27 -29.70
C ILE A 251 4.60 -2.04 -31.00
#